data_AF-A0A673JD33-F1
#
_entry.id   AF-A0A673JD33-F1
#
_cell.length_a   1.000
_cell.length_b   1.000
_cell.length_c   1.000
_cell.angle_alpha   90.00
_cell.angle_beta   90.00
_cell.angle_gamma   90.00
#
_symmetry.space_group_name_H-M   'P 1'
#
loop_
_entity.id
_entity.type
_entity.pdbx_description
1 polymer ?
#
loop_
_entity_poly.entity_id
_entity_poly.type
_entity_poly.pdbx_seq_one_letter_code
_entity_poly.pdbx_strand_id
1 'polypeptide(L)'
;MNDFRLWSNGTIKMPFMNIPVLDISRCQPEMWKTVACALQIKPCYSKSRGSVICRSDCVDILTQCGDGKRFLEGQTPERICDLLSATDDPERCIPLHRYLTPSPFENSIEEVIHPCNPSPCPSSHLCEVNRKGCHPGHDCLPYFCVPGHGVSFRVDCQPCSCFAGESICSSRQCVRSDGSDEDRRLFTGLPCSCADHFVPVCARNGRTYPSACVARCVGFKDNQFVFGSCRSIDPCSPNPCQRSQRCVPRRQVCLTELSEYPCPQYECVSRPAGCDQNQLDPVCDTDNMEHANLCLLFQRSKSLAYMGHCQDACRKPREVCGHNGETYSTVCEAFSDRVAVDYQGRCHAVGVVSEFTSDSGCNAVPCPPLSSRACNPITPLGACCPVCAGMLQILWNKAQMNSFAKLNRNQPVTVHDILKILRLHISVPQCDIFGYLSIDSELIFLIVPVDQQPTPLQIEACSKEAEKIDSLLNSASPTLVSQVPLSAFLRSELQLSTISSAALPPLSLSLCVFSSSLLLSLTADL
;
A
#
# COMPACT_ATOMS: atom_id res chain seq x y z
N MET A 1 46.61 -3.73 11.36
CA MET A 1 47.49 -3.44 12.52
C MET A 1 47.38 -4.45 13.67
N ASN A 2 46.26 -5.17 13.84
CA ASN A 2 46.15 -6.20 14.89
C ASN A 2 47.00 -7.44 14.59
N ASP A 3 47.12 -7.83 13.30
CA ASP A 3 47.85 -9.04 12.88
C ASP A 3 49.36 -8.97 13.15
N PHE A 4 49.99 -7.80 12.98
CA PHE A 4 51.42 -7.61 13.29
C PHE A 4 51.73 -7.90 14.77
N ARG A 5 50.82 -7.52 15.69
CA ARG A 5 50.96 -7.85 17.12
C ARG A 5 50.66 -9.31 17.43
N LEU A 6 49.88 -10.00 16.61
CA LEU A 6 49.60 -11.42 16.78
C LEU A 6 50.78 -12.28 16.32
N TRP A 7 51.47 -11.87 15.26
CA TRP A 7 52.61 -12.59 14.68
C TRP A 7 53.92 -12.40 15.46
N SER A 8 54.03 -11.36 16.29
CA SER A 8 55.19 -11.17 17.18
C SER A 8 55.37 -12.28 18.21
N ASN A 9 54.37 -13.16 18.39
CA ASN A 9 54.49 -14.37 19.21
C ASN A 9 55.28 -15.50 18.51
N GLY A 10 55.88 -15.23 17.34
CA GLY A 10 56.82 -16.14 16.66
C GLY A 10 56.15 -17.30 15.91
N THR A 11 54.85 -17.22 15.61
CA THR A 11 54.14 -18.18 14.76
C THR A 11 52.92 -17.53 14.12
N ILE A 12 52.83 -17.63 12.80
CA ILE A 12 51.69 -17.17 12.01
C ILE A 12 50.74 -18.35 11.83
N LYS A 13 49.51 -18.22 12.36
CA LYS A 13 48.48 -19.25 12.26
C LYS A 13 47.65 -19.02 11.00
N MET A 14 47.70 -19.96 10.06
CA MET A 14 46.85 -19.98 8.86
C MET A 14 45.83 -21.12 8.99
N PRO A 15 44.70 -21.07 8.26
CA PRO A 15 43.65 -22.09 8.37
C PRO A 15 44.11 -23.53 8.13
N PHE A 16 45.19 -23.72 7.35
CA PHE A 16 45.69 -25.04 6.95
C PHE A 16 47.17 -25.28 7.29
N MET A 17 47.86 -24.31 7.90
CA MET A 17 49.26 -24.47 8.32
C MET A 17 49.68 -23.44 9.37
N ASN A 18 50.73 -23.73 10.13
CA ASN A 18 51.38 -22.74 11.01
C ASN A 18 52.77 -22.45 10.46
N ILE A 19 53.14 -21.18 10.35
CA ILE A 19 54.44 -20.76 9.83
C ILE A 19 55.25 -20.18 10.99
N PRO A 20 56.28 -20.89 11.47
CA PRO A 20 57.20 -20.38 12.47
C PRO A 20 58.02 -19.22 11.92
N VAL A 21 58.07 -18.11 12.62
CA VAL A 21 58.86 -16.94 12.22
C VAL A 21 59.73 -16.50 13.39
N LEU A 22 60.88 -15.91 13.07
CA LEU A 22 61.72 -15.19 14.02
C LEU A 22 60.96 -13.96 14.54
N ASP A 23 61.51 -13.28 15.54
CA ASP A 23 60.90 -12.06 16.08
C ASP A 23 60.78 -10.97 14.99
N ILE A 24 59.58 -10.86 14.42
CA ILE A 24 59.27 -9.95 13.31
C ILE A 24 59.35 -8.47 13.69
N SER A 25 59.41 -8.15 15.00
CA SER A 25 59.67 -6.79 15.44
C SER A 25 61.12 -6.36 15.21
N ARG A 26 62.02 -7.33 15.06
CA ARG A 26 63.46 -7.13 14.81
C ARG A 26 63.86 -7.54 13.40
N CYS A 27 63.26 -8.60 12.86
CA CYS A 27 63.56 -9.10 11.53
C CYS A 27 62.58 -8.50 10.50
N GLN A 28 63.07 -7.56 9.70
CA GLN A 28 62.32 -6.84 8.66
C GLN A 28 60.93 -6.29 9.11
N PRO A 29 60.87 -5.40 10.13
CA PRO A 29 59.61 -4.94 10.69
C PRO A 29 58.70 -4.22 9.68
N GLU A 30 59.27 -3.42 8.77
CA GLU A 30 58.48 -2.71 7.75
C GLU A 30 57.89 -3.68 6.73
N MET A 31 58.60 -4.74 6.33
CA MET A 31 58.06 -5.78 5.44
C MET A 31 56.86 -6.47 6.06
N TRP A 32 56.94 -6.87 7.33
CA TRP A 32 55.82 -7.53 8.02
C TRP A 32 54.63 -6.61 8.25
N LYS A 33 54.86 -5.31 8.51
CA LYS A 33 53.77 -4.31 8.52
C LYS A 33 53.09 -4.20 7.16
N THR A 34 53.88 -4.21 6.08
CA THR A 34 53.37 -4.17 4.71
C THR A 34 52.58 -5.42 4.36
N VAL A 35 53.06 -6.62 4.72
CA VAL A 35 52.32 -7.89 4.56
C VAL A 35 50.98 -7.82 5.30
N ALA A 36 50.98 -7.36 6.56
CA ALA A 36 49.75 -7.21 7.35
C ALA A 36 48.77 -6.21 6.74
N CYS A 37 49.26 -5.19 6.02
CA CYS A 37 48.42 -4.24 5.29
C CYS A 37 47.88 -4.83 3.98
N ALA A 38 48.75 -5.42 3.16
CA ALA A 38 48.43 -5.97 1.85
C ALA A 38 47.37 -7.08 1.92
N LEU A 39 47.44 -7.94 2.94
CA LEU A 39 46.46 -9.01 3.15
C LEU A 39 45.07 -8.52 3.54
N GLN A 40 44.93 -7.26 3.98
CA GLN A 40 43.64 -6.65 4.33
C GLN A 40 42.98 -5.95 3.12
N ILE A 41 43.69 -5.80 2.01
CA ILE A 41 43.13 -5.23 0.78
C ILE A 41 42.10 -6.22 0.24
N LYS A 42 40.96 -5.72 -0.27
CA LYS A 42 40.01 -6.54 -1.05
C LYS A 42 40.08 -6.12 -2.51
N PRO A 43 40.51 -6.99 -3.43
CA PRO A 43 40.64 -6.61 -4.83
C PRO A 43 39.25 -6.28 -5.43
N CYS A 44 39.20 -5.24 -6.26
CA CYS A 44 37.97 -4.80 -6.94
C CYS A 44 37.50 -5.74 -8.07
N TYR A 45 38.28 -6.78 -8.38
CA TYR A 45 38.01 -7.70 -9.48
C TYR A 45 37.30 -8.96 -8.99
N SER A 46 36.23 -9.37 -9.66
CA SER A 46 35.40 -10.52 -9.27
C SER A 46 36.09 -11.89 -9.39
N LYS A 47 37.27 -11.95 -10.01
CA LYS A 47 38.00 -13.20 -10.32
C LYS A 47 39.16 -13.54 -9.38
N SER A 48 39.61 -12.62 -8.51
CA SER A 48 40.70 -12.88 -7.57
C SER A 48 40.13 -13.44 -6.26
N ARG A 49 40.59 -14.64 -5.87
CA ARG A 49 40.08 -15.40 -4.71
C ARG A 49 40.62 -14.92 -3.35
N GLY A 50 41.29 -13.78 -3.30
CA GLY A 50 41.90 -13.20 -2.10
C GLY A 50 43.10 -12.32 -2.45
N SER A 51 43.53 -11.49 -1.50
CA SER A 51 44.78 -10.72 -1.61
C SER A 51 45.95 -11.60 -1.21
N VAL A 52 46.84 -11.84 -2.17
CA VAL A 52 47.99 -12.71 -2.01
C VAL A 52 49.23 -11.93 -2.43
N ILE A 53 50.31 -12.00 -1.64
CA ILE A 53 51.59 -11.36 -1.96
C ILE A 53 52.30 -12.14 -3.07
N CYS A 54 53.21 -11.52 -3.82
CA CYS A 54 53.94 -12.22 -4.88
C CYS A 54 54.84 -13.35 -4.33
N ARG A 55 55.04 -14.40 -5.13
CA ARG A 55 55.81 -15.58 -4.74
C ARG A 55 57.23 -15.21 -4.33
N SER A 56 57.90 -14.38 -5.13
CA SER A 56 59.26 -13.89 -4.86
C SER A 56 59.35 -13.23 -3.49
N ASP A 57 58.41 -12.32 -3.20
CA ASP A 57 58.36 -11.59 -1.94
C ASP A 57 58.12 -12.54 -0.75
N CYS A 58 57.22 -13.52 -0.92
CA CYS A 58 56.97 -14.55 0.10
C CYS A 58 58.25 -15.35 0.42
N VAL A 59 58.95 -15.83 -0.62
CA VAL A 59 60.16 -16.62 -0.46
C VAL A 59 61.25 -15.79 0.21
N ASP A 60 61.42 -14.54 -0.19
CA ASP A 60 62.41 -13.63 0.37
C ASP A 60 62.17 -13.38 1.87
N ILE A 61 60.92 -13.13 2.26
CA ILE A 61 60.54 -12.92 3.67
C ILE A 61 60.82 -14.17 4.50
N LEU A 62 60.39 -15.35 4.03
CA LEU A 62 60.55 -16.60 4.79
C LEU A 62 62.00 -17.08 4.82
N THR A 63 62.79 -16.75 3.81
CA THR A 63 64.23 -17.06 3.80
C THR A 63 64.98 -16.21 4.84
N GLN A 64 64.58 -14.95 5.01
CA GLN A 64 65.27 -14.03 5.93
C GLN A 64 64.73 -14.10 7.37
N CYS A 65 63.42 -14.26 7.54
CA CYS A 65 62.75 -14.17 8.84
C CYS A 65 61.94 -15.42 9.22
N GLY A 66 61.95 -16.48 8.41
CA GLY A 66 61.41 -17.78 8.80
C GLY A 66 62.29 -18.47 9.83
N ASP A 67 61.68 -19.07 10.86
CA ASP A 67 62.44 -19.85 11.84
C ASP A 67 62.68 -21.26 11.31
N GLY A 68 63.73 -21.41 10.50
CA GLY A 68 64.08 -22.68 9.85
C GLY A 68 64.35 -23.84 10.83
N LYS A 69 64.67 -23.55 12.11
CA LYS A 69 64.82 -24.60 13.13
C LYS A 69 63.49 -25.19 13.58
N ARG A 70 62.40 -24.46 13.39
CA ARG A 70 61.04 -24.86 13.76
C ARG A 70 60.21 -25.34 12.56
N PHE A 71 60.75 -25.30 11.35
CA PHE A 71 60.12 -25.86 10.16
C PHE A 71 60.04 -27.39 10.26
N LEU A 72 58.92 -27.96 9.81
CA LEU A 72 58.74 -29.41 9.78
C LEU A 72 59.64 -30.03 8.70
N GLU A 73 60.01 -31.30 8.85
CA GLU A 73 60.89 -31.99 7.89
C GLU A 73 60.36 -31.88 6.46
N GLY A 74 61.20 -31.36 5.54
CA GLY A 74 60.86 -31.15 4.13
C GLY A 74 60.12 -29.84 3.81
N GLN A 75 59.85 -28.98 4.79
CA GLN A 75 59.35 -27.62 4.55
C GLN A 75 60.50 -26.66 4.26
N THR A 76 60.46 -26.04 3.08
CA THR A 76 61.34 -24.92 2.71
C THR A 76 60.50 -23.67 2.44
N PRO A 77 61.08 -22.46 2.51
CA PRO A 77 60.41 -21.22 2.13
C PRO A 77 59.69 -21.32 0.78
N GLU A 78 60.30 -21.94 -0.23
CA GLU A 78 59.75 -22.11 -1.57
C GLU A 78 58.47 -22.95 -1.55
N ARG A 79 58.48 -24.07 -0.81
CA ARG A 79 57.34 -24.99 -0.77
C ARG A 79 56.17 -24.45 0.06
N ILE A 80 56.48 -23.65 1.08
CA ILE A 80 55.47 -22.90 1.83
C ILE A 80 54.85 -21.83 0.92
N CYS A 81 55.67 -21.08 0.18
CA CYS A 81 55.20 -20.03 -0.72
C CYS A 81 54.50 -20.55 -1.97
N ASP A 82 54.79 -21.77 -2.45
CA ASP A 82 54.01 -22.40 -3.52
C ASP A 82 52.55 -22.67 -3.11
N LEU A 83 52.29 -22.88 -1.80
CA LEU A 83 50.95 -23.05 -1.27
C LEU A 83 50.24 -21.72 -0.98
N LEU A 84 50.98 -20.70 -0.57
CA LEU A 84 50.43 -19.42 -0.14
C LEU A 84 50.30 -18.42 -1.29
N SER A 85 51.30 -18.38 -2.17
CA SER A 85 51.59 -17.33 -3.15
C SER A 85 52.22 -17.95 -4.41
N ALA A 86 51.46 -18.73 -5.18
CA ALA A 86 52.00 -19.50 -6.31
C ALA A 86 52.38 -18.69 -7.57
N THR A 87 52.26 -17.36 -7.56
CA THR A 87 52.42 -16.54 -8.77
C THR A 87 53.15 -15.22 -8.50
N ASP A 88 53.94 -14.81 -9.47
CA ASP A 88 54.59 -13.49 -9.57
C ASP A 88 53.95 -12.61 -10.65
N ASP A 89 52.80 -13.04 -11.19
CA ASP A 89 52.03 -12.24 -12.15
C ASP A 89 51.49 -10.98 -11.43
N PRO A 90 51.92 -9.75 -11.80
CA PRO A 90 51.52 -8.52 -11.12
C PRO A 90 50.02 -8.21 -11.24
N GLU A 91 49.29 -8.90 -12.14
CA GLU A 91 47.83 -8.84 -12.24
C GLU A 91 47.14 -9.78 -11.22
N ARG A 92 47.88 -10.71 -10.60
CA ARG A 92 47.35 -11.77 -9.72
C ARG A 92 47.99 -11.81 -8.33
N CYS A 93 49.04 -11.04 -8.09
CA CYS A 93 49.68 -10.90 -6.79
C CYS A 93 49.99 -9.45 -6.45
N ILE A 94 50.20 -9.19 -5.15
CA ILE A 94 50.55 -7.86 -4.63
C ILE A 94 52.06 -7.79 -4.42
N PRO A 95 52.80 -7.01 -5.22
CA PRO A 95 54.24 -6.84 -5.03
C PRO A 95 54.51 -5.88 -3.86
N LEU A 96 55.22 -6.36 -2.84
CA LEU A 96 55.41 -5.63 -1.58
C LEU A 96 56.30 -4.39 -1.72
N HIS A 97 57.27 -4.42 -2.64
CA HIS A 97 58.20 -3.30 -2.83
C HIS A 97 57.52 -1.96 -3.09
N ARG A 98 56.33 -1.96 -3.71
CA ARG A 98 55.55 -0.74 -4.01
C ARG A 98 55.04 -0.02 -2.76
N TYR A 99 55.00 -0.72 -1.62
CA TYR A 99 54.46 -0.23 -0.36
C TYR A 99 55.54 -0.01 0.71
N LEU A 100 56.80 -0.32 0.40
CA LEU A 100 57.95 -0.08 1.29
C LEU A 100 58.57 1.29 1.08
N THR A 101 58.27 1.94 -0.04
CA THR A 101 58.70 3.29 -0.35
C THR A 101 57.56 4.27 -0.04
N PRO A 102 57.87 5.45 0.53
CA PRO A 102 56.88 6.50 0.70
C PRO A 102 56.17 6.80 -0.63
N SER A 103 54.85 7.00 -0.55
CA SER A 103 54.06 7.38 -1.73
C SER A 103 54.54 8.74 -2.25
N PRO A 104 54.67 8.94 -3.57
CA PRO A 104 54.96 10.25 -4.14
C PRO A 104 53.84 11.28 -3.89
N PHE A 105 52.69 10.84 -3.36
CA PHE A 105 51.51 11.64 -3.02
C PHE A 105 51.44 12.00 -1.52
N GLU A 106 52.57 12.16 -0.85
CA GLU A 106 52.72 12.32 0.62
C GLU A 106 51.82 13.41 1.26
N ASN A 107 51.31 14.36 0.46
CA ASN A 107 50.45 15.47 0.92
C ASN A 107 48.98 15.41 0.45
N SER A 108 48.54 14.39 -0.29
CA SER A 108 47.14 14.29 -0.75
C SER A 108 46.49 13.00 -0.24
N ILE A 109 46.39 12.87 1.07
CA ILE A 109 45.35 12.01 1.64
C ILE A 109 44.10 12.89 1.64
N GLU A 110 43.34 12.88 0.55
CA GLU A 110 41.90 13.09 0.73
C GLU A 110 41.46 11.96 1.65
N GLU A 111 41.06 12.33 2.88
CA GLU A 111 40.60 11.39 3.91
C GLU A 111 39.70 10.33 3.28
N VAL A 112 39.80 9.09 3.74
CA VAL A 112 38.80 8.06 3.42
C VAL A 112 37.43 8.64 3.84
N ILE A 113 36.70 9.16 2.86
CA ILE A 113 35.42 9.79 3.13
C ILE A 113 34.49 8.65 3.56
N HIS A 114 33.83 8.84 4.70
CA HIS A 114 32.76 7.98 5.17
C HIS A 114 31.44 8.74 5.08
N PRO A 115 30.83 8.87 3.88
CA PRO A 115 29.71 9.79 3.64
C PRO A 115 28.47 9.49 4.50
N CYS A 116 28.37 8.27 5.03
CA CYS A 116 27.25 7.79 5.82
C CYS A 116 27.61 7.48 7.28
N ASN A 117 28.79 7.89 7.77
CA ASN A 117 29.18 7.67 9.16
C ASN A 117 29.86 8.94 9.77
N PRO A 118 29.15 9.71 10.62
CA PRO A 118 27.75 9.51 11.02
C PRO A 118 26.76 9.76 9.86
N SER A 119 25.56 9.16 9.93
CA SER A 119 24.56 9.33 8.86
C SER A 119 24.15 10.80 8.74
N PRO A 120 24.33 11.45 7.58
CA PRO A 120 23.86 12.82 7.33
C PRO A 120 22.35 12.88 7.05
N CYS A 121 21.69 11.73 6.90
CA CYS A 121 20.28 11.65 6.57
C CYS A 121 19.38 11.77 7.81
N PRO A 122 18.12 12.23 7.65
CA PRO A 122 17.12 12.18 8.71
C PRO A 122 16.97 10.77 9.29
N SER A 123 16.53 10.66 10.55
CA SER A 123 16.38 9.36 11.24
C SER A 123 15.46 8.35 10.53
N SER A 124 14.55 8.83 9.66
CA SER A 124 13.66 8.02 8.83
C SER A 124 14.24 7.64 7.46
N HIS A 125 15.47 8.04 7.16
CA HIS A 125 16.09 7.80 5.86
C HIS A 125 17.38 6.99 6.01
N LEU A 126 17.60 6.09 5.07
CA LEU A 126 18.83 5.31 4.96
C LEU A 126 19.83 6.12 4.12
N CYS A 127 21.08 6.19 4.60
CA CYS A 127 22.17 6.79 3.83
C CYS A 127 22.80 5.74 2.92
N GLU A 128 22.70 5.94 1.61
CA GLU A 128 23.38 5.14 0.59
C GLU A 128 24.56 5.89 0.02
N VAL A 129 25.74 5.27 -0.03
CA VAL A 129 26.93 5.91 -0.63
C VAL A 129 26.78 6.00 -2.14
N ASN A 130 27.05 7.18 -2.71
CA ASN A 130 27.05 7.39 -4.15
C ASN A 130 28.28 6.73 -4.80
N ARG A 131 28.18 5.43 -5.08
CA ARG A 131 29.26 4.63 -5.69
C ARG A 131 29.51 4.93 -7.17
N LYS A 132 28.59 5.64 -7.84
CA LYS A 132 28.74 6.02 -9.25
C LYS A 132 29.72 7.19 -9.44
N GLY A 133 30.08 7.88 -8.36
CA GLY A 133 30.91 9.07 -8.39
C GLY A 133 30.18 10.28 -8.97
N CYS A 134 30.76 11.46 -8.79
CA CYS A 134 30.30 12.68 -9.44
C CYS A 134 31.01 12.85 -10.77
N HIS A 135 30.27 13.27 -11.81
CA HIS A 135 30.90 13.65 -13.07
C HIS A 135 31.79 14.89 -12.85
N PRO A 136 32.96 14.98 -13.52
CA PRO A 136 33.84 16.15 -13.39
C PRO A 136 33.09 17.44 -13.76
N GLY A 137 33.06 18.41 -12.85
CA GLY A 137 32.39 19.70 -13.04
C GLY A 137 30.92 19.77 -12.64
N HIS A 138 30.34 18.69 -12.09
CA HIS A 138 28.99 18.71 -11.50
C HIS A 138 29.07 18.52 -9.97
N ASP A 139 28.57 19.50 -9.23
CA ASP A 139 28.37 19.38 -7.79
C ASP A 139 27.34 18.29 -7.51
N CYS A 140 27.79 17.22 -6.87
CA CYS A 140 26.95 16.09 -6.51
C CYS A 140 27.34 15.59 -5.12
N LEU A 141 26.36 15.08 -4.37
CA LEU A 141 26.62 14.58 -3.02
C LEU A 141 27.28 13.18 -3.09
N PRO A 142 28.21 12.88 -2.15
CA PRO A 142 28.83 11.56 -2.07
C PRO A 142 27.88 10.49 -1.46
N TYR A 143 26.63 10.86 -1.14
CA TYR A 143 25.60 9.99 -0.60
C TYR A 143 24.20 10.38 -1.13
N PHE A 144 23.25 9.47 -0.96
CA PHE A 144 21.83 9.67 -1.17
C PHE A 144 21.07 9.32 0.11
N CYS A 145 20.04 10.09 0.44
CA CYS A 145 19.10 9.75 1.50
C CYS A 145 17.86 9.12 0.88
N VAL A 146 17.70 7.82 1.07
CA VAL A 146 16.54 7.07 0.58
C VAL A 146 15.56 6.82 1.72
N PRO A 147 14.24 6.90 1.50
CA PRO A 147 13.27 6.61 2.55
C PRO A 147 13.45 5.20 3.12
N GLY A 148 13.47 5.07 4.45
CA GLY A 148 13.51 3.78 5.13
C GLY A 148 12.20 3.02 4.99
N HIS A 149 12.22 1.71 5.23
CA HIS A 149 11.01 0.90 5.23
C HIS A 149 9.97 1.42 6.24
N GLY A 150 8.69 1.48 5.83
CA GLY A 150 7.56 1.96 6.63
C GLY A 150 7.45 3.49 6.67
N VAL A 151 8.37 4.21 6.04
CA VAL A 151 8.37 5.67 6.06
C VAL A 151 7.42 6.19 5.00
N SER A 152 6.46 6.99 5.46
CA SER A 152 5.55 7.73 4.61
C SER A 152 6.15 9.09 4.25
N PHE A 153 6.05 9.45 2.97
CA PHE A 153 6.51 10.73 2.44
C PHE A 153 5.53 11.21 1.36
N ARG A 154 5.84 12.35 0.73
CA ARG A 154 5.09 12.86 -0.42
C ARG A 154 6.05 13.08 -1.58
N VAL A 155 5.63 12.68 -2.78
CA VAL A 155 6.26 13.07 -4.04
C VAL A 155 5.28 14.02 -4.70
N ASP A 156 5.65 15.28 -4.82
CA ASP A 156 4.74 16.38 -5.12
C ASP A 156 3.53 16.40 -4.17
N CYS A 157 2.35 16.09 -4.67
CA CYS A 157 1.11 15.98 -3.92
C CYS A 157 0.76 14.54 -3.54
N GLN A 158 1.38 13.54 -4.16
CA GLN A 158 1.02 12.14 -4.04
C GLN A 158 1.56 11.58 -2.72
N PRO A 159 0.71 11.01 -1.85
CA PRO A 159 1.18 10.28 -0.70
C PRO A 159 1.89 8.98 -1.13
N CYS A 160 3.08 8.74 -0.58
CA CYS A 160 3.89 7.56 -0.85
C CYS A 160 4.33 6.89 0.46
N SER A 161 4.66 5.61 0.37
CA SER A 161 5.26 4.83 1.46
C SER A 161 6.33 3.89 0.91
N CYS A 162 7.44 3.75 1.63
CA CYS A 162 8.52 2.85 1.25
C CYS A 162 8.32 1.46 1.84
N PHE A 163 8.26 0.44 0.98
CA PHE A 163 8.17 -0.96 1.37
C PHE A 163 9.35 -1.74 0.82
N ALA A 164 10.22 -2.26 1.70
CA ALA A 164 11.40 -3.05 1.31
C ALA A 164 12.29 -2.39 0.23
N GLY A 165 12.43 -1.06 0.24
CA GLY A 165 13.22 -0.29 -0.72
C GLY A 165 12.44 0.16 -1.98
N GLU A 166 11.19 -0.27 -2.14
CA GLU A 166 10.30 0.16 -3.22
C GLU A 166 9.38 1.29 -2.74
N SER A 167 9.34 2.39 -3.50
CA SER A 167 8.42 3.51 -3.25
C SER A 167 7.07 3.22 -3.89
N ILE A 168 6.04 3.05 -3.07
CA ILE A 168 4.66 2.84 -3.53
C ILE A 168 3.90 4.13 -3.28
N CYS A 169 3.36 4.71 -4.34
CA CYS A 169 2.68 6.01 -4.32
C CYS A 169 1.24 5.89 -4.79
N SER A 170 0.39 6.80 -4.30
CA SER A 170 -0.94 7.00 -4.88
C SER A 170 -0.82 7.39 -6.36
N SER A 171 -1.67 6.82 -7.22
CA SER A 171 -1.71 7.18 -8.64
C SER A 171 -2.51 8.46 -8.92
N ARG A 172 -3.03 9.12 -7.88
CA ARG A 172 -3.85 10.30 -8.03
C ARG A 172 -3.07 11.42 -8.71
N GLN A 173 -3.56 11.89 -9.85
CA GLN A 173 -3.03 13.11 -10.44
C GLN A 173 -3.46 14.30 -9.58
N CYS A 174 -2.54 15.18 -9.23
CA CYS A 174 -2.90 16.46 -8.65
C CYS A 174 -2.28 17.60 -9.46
N VAL A 175 -3.05 18.68 -9.54
CA VAL A 175 -2.65 19.91 -10.20
C VAL A 175 -1.51 20.51 -9.39
N ARG A 176 -0.32 20.59 -10.00
CA ARG A 176 0.81 21.26 -9.36
C ARG A 176 0.47 22.74 -9.20
N SER A 177 0.82 23.33 -8.06
CA SER A 177 0.53 24.73 -7.75
C SER A 177 1.22 25.72 -8.71
N ASP A 178 2.27 25.29 -9.41
CA ASP A 178 3.04 25.99 -10.44
C ASP A 178 2.57 25.73 -11.88
N GLY A 179 1.48 24.96 -12.08
CA GLY A 179 0.92 24.67 -13.40
C GLY A 179 0.28 25.89 -14.07
N SER A 180 0.42 25.97 -15.40
CA SER A 180 -0.18 27.04 -16.21
C SER A 180 -1.72 27.00 -16.12
N ASP A 181 -2.39 28.13 -16.38
CA ASP A 181 -3.87 28.17 -16.42
C ASP A 181 -4.47 27.21 -17.45
N GLU A 182 -3.72 26.80 -18.47
CA GLU A 182 -4.13 25.77 -19.44
C GLU A 182 -4.09 24.36 -18.82
N ASP A 183 -3.06 24.03 -18.04
CA ASP A 183 -2.97 22.73 -17.33
C ASP A 183 -4.11 22.57 -16.32
N ARG A 184 -4.53 23.68 -15.69
CA ARG A 184 -5.69 23.70 -14.78
C ARG A 184 -7.01 23.42 -15.50
N ARG A 185 -7.13 23.83 -16.77
CA ARG A 185 -8.33 23.60 -17.60
C ARG A 185 -8.41 22.18 -18.17
N LEU A 186 -7.27 21.53 -18.37
CA LEU A 186 -7.18 20.14 -18.83
C LEU A 186 -7.35 19.11 -17.71
N PHE A 187 -7.36 19.55 -16.45
CA PHE A 187 -7.58 18.68 -15.32
C PHE A 187 -9.07 18.42 -15.12
N THR A 188 -9.53 17.25 -15.56
CA THR A 188 -10.92 16.84 -15.39
C THR A 188 -11.22 16.26 -14.00
N GLY A 189 -10.20 16.04 -13.16
CA GLY A 189 -10.36 15.37 -11.86
C GLY A 189 -10.49 13.85 -11.94
N LEU A 190 -10.39 13.26 -13.14
CA LEU A 190 -10.29 11.82 -13.37
C LEU A 190 -8.86 11.41 -13.77
N PRO A 191 -8.46 10.15 -13.54
CA PRO A 191 -7.17 9.63 -13.98
C PRO A 191 -6.91 9.88 -15.47
N CYS A 192 -5.68 10.26 -15.82
CA CYS A 192 -5.25 10.59 -17.18
C CYS A 192 -6.06 11.71 -17.86
N SER A 193 -6.66 12.62 -17.08
CA SER A 193 -7.55 13.68 -17.56
C SER A 193 -8.68 13.17 -18.46
N CYS A 194 -9.22 11.97 -18.17
CA CYS A 194 -10.36 11.42 -18.91
C CYS A 194 -11.61 12.30 -18.74
N ALA A 195 -12.47 12.35 -19.77
CA ALA A 195 -13.77 13.02 -19.66
C ALA A 195 -14.69 12.31 -18.64
N ASP A 196 -15.59 13.06 -18.02
CA ASP A 196 -16.49 12.62 -16.95
C ASP A 196 -17.79 11.94 -17.43
N HIS A 197 -17.88 11.65 -18.73
CA HIS A 197 -19.00 10.90 -19.31
C HIS A 197 -19.08 9.49 -18.72
N PHE A 198 -20.24 9.16 -18.14
CA PHE A 198 -20.49 7.86 -17.54
C PHE A 198 -20.94 6.82 -18.58
N VAL A 199 -19.98 6.10 -19.14
CA VAL A 199 -20.19 4.97 -20.06
C VAL A 199 -19.45 3.76 -19.49
N PRO A 200 -20.06 3.03 -18.54
CA PRO A 200 -19.34 2.12 -17.68
C PRO A 200 -18.78 0.91 -18.44
N VAL A 201 -17.67 0.40 -17.92
CA VAL A 201 -17.05 -0.85 -18.37
C VAL A 201 -16.78 -1.76 -17.18
N CYS A 202 -17.01 -3.06 -17.34
CA CYS A 202 -16.68 -4.08 -16.37
C CYS A 202 -15.30 -4.65 -16.67
N ALA A 203 -14.34 -4.42 -15.78
CA ALA A 203 -12.99 -4.95 -15.92
C ALA A 203 -12.87 -6.37 -15.34
N ARG A 204 -11.85 -7.12 -15.78
CA ARG A 204 -11.61 -8.52 -15.38
C ARG A 204 -11.32 -8.71 -13.88
N ASN A 205 -11.02 -7.66 -13.13
CA ASN A 205 -10.92 -7.71 -11.66
C ASN A 205 -12.30 -7.66 -10.96
N GLY A 206 -13.40 -7.59 -11.71
CA GLY A 206 -14.75 -7.48 -11.17
C GLY A 206 -15.14 -6.06 -10.73
N ARG A 207 -14.33 -5.05 -11.04
CA ARG A 207 -14.64 -3.64 -10.80
C ARG A 207 -15.23 -2.99 -12.05
N THR A 208 -16.29 -2.20 -11.84
CA THR A 208 -16.79 -1.28 -12.86
C THR A 208 -16.04 0.04 -12.82
N TYR A 209 -15.60 0.48 -13.98
CA TYR A 209 -14.99 1.79 -14.19
C TYR A 209 -15.97 2.69 -14.96
N PRO A 210 -15.96 4.01 -14.69
CA PRO A 210 -16.92 4.95 -15.28
C PRO A 210 -16.77 5.10 -16.80
N SER A 211 -15.59 4.80 -17.35
CA SER A 211 -15.34 4.80 -18.79
C SER A 211 -14.20 3.87 -19.19
N ALA A 212 -14.16 3.50 -20.48
CA ALA A 212 -13.04 2.77 -21.06
C ALA A 212 -11.71 3.56 -20.98
N CYS A 213 -11.76 4.90 -21.01
CA CYS A 213 -10.59 5.76 -20.83
C CYS A 213 -9.96 5.54 -19.45
N VAL A 214 -10.78 5.58 -18.38
CA VAL A 214 -10.31 5.37 -17.01
C VAL A 214 -9.78 3.95 -16.82
N ALA A 215 -10.46 2.93 -17.35
CA ALA A 215 -9.98 1.56 -17.30
C ALA A 215 -8.59 1.39 -17.95
N ARG A 216 -8.35 2.03 -19.10
CA ARG A 216 -7.02 2.04 -19.74
C ARG A 216 -5.98 2.79 -18.93
N CYS A 217 -6.35 3.92 -18.34
CA CYS A 217 -5.44 4.73 -17.53
C CYS A 217 -4.86 3.94 -16.35
N VAL A 218 -5.69 3.13 -15.68
CA VAL A 218 -5.26 2.32 -14.54
C VAL A 218 -4.61 0.99 -14.94
N GLY A 219 -4.35 0.78 -16.23
CA GLY A 219 -3.53 -0.33 -16.75
C GLY A 219 -4.29 -1.50 -17.39
N PHE A 220 -5.61 -1.41 -17.59
CA PHE A 220 -6.34 -2.45 -18.33
C PHE A 220 -6.22 -2.27 -19.85
N LYS A 221 -6.08 -3.40 -20.56
CA LYS A 221 -6.16 -3.46 -22.02
C LYS A 221 -7.60 -3.65 -22.49
N ASP A 222 -7.90 -3.34 -23.75
CA ASP A 222 -9.26 -3.44 -24.31
C ASP A 222 -9.87 -4.85 -24.24
N ASN A 223 -9.05 -5.91 -24.20
CA ASN A 223 -9.52 -7.30 -24.01
C ASN A 223 -9.67 -7.71 -22.54
N GLN A 224 -9.39 -6.81 -21.60
CA GLN A 224 -9.50 -7.03 -20.16
C GLN A 224 -10.69 -6.30 -19.53
N PHE A 225 -11.55 -5.69 -20.34
CA PHE A 225 -12.84 -5.16 -19.90
C PHE A 225 -13.89 -5.28 -21.02
N VAL A 226 -15.16 -5.14 -20.65
CA VAL A 226 -16.30 -5.14 -21.56
C VAL A 226 -17.23 -3.97 -21.24
N PHE A 227 -18.00 -3.49 -22.21
CA PHE A 227 -18.97 -2.41 -21.98
C PHE A 227 -20.14 -2.87 -21.09
N GLY A 228 -20.64 -1.96 -20.25
CA GLY A 228 -21.64 -2.23 -19.22
C GLY A 228 -21.01 -2.35 -17.83
N SER A 229 -21.85 -2.30 -16.79
CA SER A 229 -21.41 -2.52 -15.41
C SER A 229 -21.27 -4.02 -15.09
N CYS A 230 -20.44 -4.38 -14.12
CA CYS A 230 -20.25 -5.77 -13.73
C CYS A 230 -21.54 -6.43 -13.20
N ARG A 231 -22.47 -5.68 -12.59
CA ARG A 231 -23.79 -6.19 -12.21
C ARG A 231 -24.71 -6.48 -13.38
N SER A 232 -24.60 -5.70 -14.47
CA SER A 232 -25.42 -5.92 -15.67
C SER A 232 -25.11 -7.23 -16.39
N ILE A 233 -23.95 -7.82 -16.12
CA ILE A 233 -23.49 -9.07 -16.70
C ILE A 233 -23.87 -10.22 -15.76
N ASP A 234 -24.56 -11.22 -16.30
CA ASP A 234 -24.83 -12.47 -15.58
C ASP A 234 -23.65 -13.43 -15.75
N PRO A 235 -22.85 -13.70 -14.70
CA PRO A 235 -21.72 -14.61 -14.80
C PRO A 235 -22.14 -16.08 -14.98
N CYS A 236 -23.43 -16.39 -14.83
CA CYS A 236 -24.00 -17.71 -15.03
C CYS A 236 -24.70 -17.90 -16.39
N SER A 237 -24.57 -16.94 -17.32
CA SER A 237 -25.16 -17.03 -18.66
C SER A 237 -24.11 -16.76 -19.77
N PRO A 238 -23.76 -17.77 -20.61
CA PRO A 238 -24.19 -19.17 -20.53
C PRO A 238 -23.62 -19.87 -19.29
N ASN A 239 -24.31 -20.92 -18.81
CA ASN A 239 -23.93 -21.61 -17.56
C ASN A 239 -22.51 -22.20 -17.65
N PRO A 240 -21.55 -21.71 -16.85
CA PRO A 240 -20.16 -22.18 -16.88
C PRO A 240 -19.95 -23.49 -16.10
N CYS A 241 -20.93 -23.94 -15.34
CA CYS A 241 -20.82 -25.10 -14.46
C CYS A 241 -21.21 -26.41 -15.14
N GLN A 242 -20.74 -27.53 -14.58
CA GLN A 242 -21.13 -28.86 -15.05
C GLN A 242 -22.62 -29.14 -14.82
N ARG A 243 -23.21 -30.10 -15.55
CA ARG A 243 -24.66 -30.43 -15.47
C ARG A 243 -25.16 -30.81 -14.06
N SER A 244 -24.28 -31.33 -13.20
CA SER A 244 -24.58 -31.71 -11.80
C SER A 244 -24.42 -30.55 -10.81
N GLN A 245 -23.90 -29.41 -11.26
CA GLN A 245 -23.60 -28.25 -10.44
C GLN A 245 -24.53 -27.09 -10.81
N ARG A 246 -24.84 -26.28 -9.81
CA ARG A 246 -25.56 -25.01 -9.98
C ARG A 246 -24.55 -23.88 -9.99
N CYS A 247 -24.66 -23.00 -10.98
CA CYS A 247 -23.94 -21.74 -10.97
C CYS A 247 -24.62 -20.76 -10.01
N VAL A 248 -23.83 -20.15 -9.13
CA VAL A 248 -24.26 -19.12 -8.19
C VAL A 248 -23.41 -17.88 -8.45
N PRO A 249 -24.01 -16.72 -8.79
CA PRO A 249 -23.26 -15.48 -8.91
C PRO A 249 -22.53 -15.15 -7.60
N ARG A 250 -21.24 -14.82 -7.70
CA ARG A 250 -20.37 -14.43 -6.60
C ARG A 250 -19.55 -13.22 -7.03
N ARG A 251 -20.23 -12.07 -7.11
CA ARG A 251 -19.64 -10.82 -7.58
C ARG A 251 -18.61 -10.32 -6.56
N GLN A 252 -17.39 -10.05 -7.02
CA GLN A 252 -16.30 -9.66 -6.14
C GLN A 252 -15.24 -8.84 -6.88
N VAL A 253 -14.66 -7.88 -6.17
CA VAL A 253 -13.53 -7.09 -6.68
C VAL A 253 -12.23 -7.67 -6.14
N CYS A 254 -11.40 -8.21 -7.04
CA CYS A 254 -10.11 -8.80 -6.67
C CYS A 254 -8.98 -7.76 -6.65
N LEU A 255 -8.10 -7.88 -5.65
CA LEU A 255 -6.95 -7.01 -5.39
C LEU A 255 -5.63 -7.63 -5.83
N THR A 256 -5.68 -8.78 -6.51
CA THR A 256 -4.51 -9.58 -6.90
C THR A 256 -4.28 -9.50 -8.41
N GLU A 257 -3.10 -9.93 -8.85
CA GLU A 257 -2.73 -9.96 -10.26
C GLU A 257 -3.55 -10.98 -11.06
N LEU A 258 -4.29 -10.51 -12.06
CA LEU A 258 -5.29 -11.32 -12.77
C LEU A 258 -4.70 -12.40 -13.68
N SER A 259 -3.42 -12.28 -14.06
CA SER A 259 -2.73 -13.30 -14.85
C SER A 259 -2.39 -14.54 -14.03
N GLU A 260 -2.14 -14.38 -12.73
CA GLU A 260 -1.78 -15.47 -11.82
C GLU A 260 -2.98 -15.95 -11.01
N TYR A 261 -3.84 -15.04 -10.58
CA TYR A 261 -5.00 -15.30 -9.73
C TYR A 261 -6.28 -14.89 -10.46
N PRO A 262 -6.97 -15.84 -11.12
CA PRO A 262 -8.24 -15.56 -11.76
C PRO A 262 -9.24 -14.99 -10.75
N CYS A 263 -10.07 -14.03 -11.18
CA CYS A 263 -11.11 -13.41 -10.37
C CYS A 263 -12.50 -13.95 -10.76
N PRO A 264 -12.87 -15.18 -10.37
CA PRO A 264 -14.16 -15.76 -10.75
C PRO A 264 -15.31 -14.93 -10.20
N GLN A 265 -16.31 -14.62 -11.02
CA GLN A 265 -17.51 -13.87 -10.61
C GLN A 265 -18.70 -14.80 -10.29
N TYR A 266 -18.46 -16.11 -10.24
CA TYR A 266 -19.43 -17.14 -9.93
C TYR A 266 -18.76 -18.27 -9.16
N GLU A 267 -19.59 -19.10 -8.55
CA GLU A 267 -19.19 -20.35 -7.91
C GLU A 267 -20.08 -21.49 -8.38
N CYS A 268 -19.47 -22.63 -8.71
CA CYS A 268 -20.20 -23.85 -9.08
C CYS A 268 -20.42 -24.70 -7.84
N VAL A 269 -21.62 -24.63 -7.28
CA VAL A 269 -21.99 -25.43 -6.11
C VAL A 269 -22.60 -26.76 -6.56
N SER A 270 -22.11 -27.86 -6.02
CA SER A 270 -22.75 -29.17 -6.22
C SER A 270 -24.15 -29.15 -5.61
N ARG A 271 -25.12 -29.83 -6.24
CA ARG A 271 -26.43 -30.02 -5.61
C ARG A 271 -26.23 -30.70 -4.25
N PRO A 272 -26.55 -30.04 -3.12
CA PRO A 272 -26.41 -30.65 -1.81
C PRO A 272 -27.29 -31.91 -1.74
N ALA A 273 -26.80 -32.97 -1.11
CA ALA A 273 -27.64 -34.13 -0.78
C ALA A 273 -28.79 -33.77 0.18
N GLY A 274 -28.62 -32.66 0.92
CA GLY A 274 -29.60 -31.97 1.75
C GLY A 274 -29.02 -30.65 2.27
N CYS A 275 -29.88 -29.70 2.65
CA CYS A 275 -29.47 -28.46 3.31
C CYS A 275 -29.63 -28.60 4.83
N ASP A 276 -28.63 -28.17 5.60
CA ASP A 276 -28.77 -28.08 7.06
C ASP A 276 -29.75 -26.95 7.40
N GLN A 277 -30.81 -27.28 8.14
CA GLN A 277 -31.81 -26.30 8.58
C GLN A 277 -31.36 -25.55 9.84
N ASN A 278 -30.39 -26.07 10.57
CA ASN A 278 -29.88 -25.46 11.80
C ASN A 278 -28.82 -24.39 11.53
N GLN A 279 -28.27 -24.34 10.32
CA GLN A 279 -27.40 -23.24 9.89
C GLN A 279 -28.25 -21.99 9.61
N LEU A 280 -28.15 -21.00 10.50
CA LEU A 280 -28.88 -19.74 10.42
C LEU A 280 -28.00 -18.66 9.79
N ASP A 281 -28.18 -18.45 8.49
CA ASP A 281 -27.57 -17.38 7.69
C ASP A 281 -28.67 -16.79 6.79
N PRO A 282 -29.63 -16.03 7.37
CA PRO A 282 -30.88 -15.67 6.70
C PRO A 282 -30.63 -14.95 5.38
N VAL A 283 -31.49 -15.21 4.40
CA VAL A 283 -31.45 -14.59 3.08
C VAL A 283 -32.83 -14.18 2.63
N CYS A 284 -32.90 -13.07 1.89
CA CYS A 284 -34.14 -12.59 1.28
C CYS A 284 -34.13 -12.91 -0.21
N ASP A 285 -35.20 -13.50 -0.72
CA ASP A 285 -35.38 -13.70 -2.16
C ASP A 285 -36.02 -12.49 -2.86
N THR A 286 -36.08 -12.53 -4.19
CA THR A 286 -36.66 -11.46 -5.03
C THR A 286 -38.16 -11.25 -4.83
N ASP A 287 -38.86 -12.19 -4.20
CA ASP A 287 -40.28 -12.11 -3.89
C ASP A 287 -40.51 -11.60 -2.45
N ASN A 288 -39.45 -11.12 -1.77
CA ASN A 288 -39.46 -10.69 -0.37
C ASN A 288 -39.89 -11.82 0.60
N MET A 289 -39.51 -13.06 0.29
CA MET A 289 -39.65 -14.21 1.17
C MET A 289 -38.30 -14.51 1.84
N GLU A 290 -38.33 -14.62 3.16
CA GLU A 290 -37.15 -14.97 3.96
C GLU A 290 -36.90 -16.48 3.93
N HIS A 291 -35.63 -16.87 3.82
CA HIS A 291 -35.18 -18.26 3.95
C HIS A 291 -34.06 -18.33 5.00
N ALA A 292 -34.00 -19.44 5.73
CA ALA A 292 -33.05 -19.58 6.85
C ALA A 292 -31.57 -19.59 6.40
N ASN A 293 -31.30 -20.04 5.17
CA ASN A 293 -29.97 -19.97 4.56
C ASN A 293 -30.04 -20.04 3.02
N LEU A 294 -28.92 -19.70 2.39
CA LEU A 294 -28.77 -19.69 0.93
C LEU A 294 -29.04 -21.05 0.29
N CYS A 295 -28.68 -22.15 0.96
CA CYS A 295 -28.90 -23.51 0.47
C CYS A 295 -30.41 -23.79 0.32
N LEU A 296 -31.21 -23.46 1.33
CA LEU A 296 -32.67 -23.65 1.33
C LEU A 296 -33.36 -22.78 0.28
N LEU A 297 -32.91 -21.53 0.11
CA LEU A 297 -33.39 -20.65 -0.97
C LEU A 297 -33.18 -21.32 -2.34
N PHE A 298 -31.99 -21.87 -2.55
CA PHE A 298 -31.66 -22.54 -3.80
C PHE A 298 -32.40 -23.86 -3.99
N GLN A 299 -32.58 -24.66 -2.94
CA GLN A 299 -33.37 -25.89 -3.00
C GLN A 299 -34.82 -25.62 -3.44
N ARG A 300 -35.38 -24.46 -3.06
CA ARG A 300 -36.72 -23.99 -3.45
C ARG A 300 -36.77 -23.33 -4.84
N SER A 301 -35.67 -23.34 -5.58
CA SER A 301 -35.55 -22.69 -6.90
C SER A 301 -35.90 -21.19 -6.90
N LYS A 302 -35.67 -20.52 -5.76
CA LYS A 302 -35.78 -19.07 -5.63
C LYS A 302 -34.47 -18.38 -6.04
N SER A 303 -34.57 -17.08 -6.31
CA SER A 303 -33.45 -16.21 -6.69
C SER A 303 -33.11 -15.31 -5.51
N LEU A 304 -31.82 -15.22 -5.18
CA LEU A 304 -31.33 -14.37 -4.10
C LEU A 304 -31.56 -12.90 -4.47
N ALA A 305 -32.22 -12.14 -3.59
CA ALA A 305 -32.21 -10.68 -3.67
C ALA A 305 -31.02 -10.12 -2.89
N TYR A 306 -30.87 -10.51 -1.62
CA TYR A 306 -29.76 -10.08 -0.77
C TYR A 306 -29.56 -11.00 0.44
N MET A 307 -28.37 -10.95 1.02
CA MET A 307 -28.05 -11.65 2.27
C MET A 307 -28.60 -10.87 3.47
N GLY A 308 -29.18 -11.56 4.45
CA GLY A 308 -29.83 -11.01 5.63
C GLY A 308 -31.34 -11.19 5.65
N HIS A 309 -31.96 -10.75 6.74
CA HIS A 309 -33.42 -10.78 6.93
C HIS A 309 -34.13 -9.86 5.96
N CYS A 310 -35.34 -10.25 5.53
CA CYS A 310 -36.14 -9.40 4.65
C CYS A 310 -36.58 -8.10 5.37
N GLN A 311 -36.27 -6.95 4.77
CA GLN A 311 -36.63 -5.64 5.29
C GLN A 311 -37.87 -5.09 4.58
N ASP A 312 -38.83 -4.55 5.34
CA ASP A 312 -40.05 -3.95 4.79
C ASP A 312 -39.75 -2.79 3.81
N ALA A 313 -38.69 -2.02 4.09
CA ALA A 313 -38.23 -0.93 3.23
C ALA A 313 -37.80 -1.39 1.82
N CYS A 314 -37.46 -2.67 1.67
CA CYS A 314 -36.95 -3.26 0.43
C CYS A 314 -37.96 -4.21 -0.24
N ARG A 315 -39.20 -4.28 0.26
CA ARG A 315 -40.28 -5.07 -0.35
C ARG A 315 -40.59 -4.63 -1.79
N LYS A 316 -40.48 -3.32 -2.07
CA LYS A 316 -40.63 -2.77 -3.42
C LYS A 316 -39.25 -2.39 -3.97
N PRO A 317 -38.86 -2.88 -5.16
CA PRO A 317 -37.59 -2.53 -5.75
C PRO A 317 -37.53 -1.03 -6.03
N ARG A 318 -36.45 -0.41 -5.59
CA ARG A 318 -36.13 1.00 -5.81
C ARG A 318 -34.64 1.06 -6.09
N GLU A 319 -34.30 1.25 -7.36
CA GLU A 319 -32.92 1.23 -7.80
C GLU A 319 -32.10 2.31 -7.09
N VAL A 320 -30.84 1.99 -6.80
CA VAL A 320 -29.88 2.92 -6.19
C VAL A 320 -28.51 2.75 -6.80
N CYS A 321 -27.75 3.83 -6.87
CA CYS A 321 -26.35 3.82 -7.26
C CYS A 321 -25.49 3.70 -6.01
N GLY A 322 -24.63 2.67 -5.96
CA GLY A 322 -23.64 2.52 -4.89
C GLY A 322 -22.39 3.37 -5.14
N HIS A 323 -21.67 3.72 -4.07
CA HIS A 323 -20.38 4.43 -4.18
C HIS A 323 -19.31 3.68 -4.99
N ASN A 324 -19.51 2.37 -5.23
CA ASN A 324 -18.64 1.58 -6.08
C ASN A 324 -18.93 1.74 -7.60
N GLY A 325 -19.94 2.52 -7.98
CA GLY A 325 -20.36 2.74 -9.37
C GLY A 325 -21.33 1.70 -9.92
N GLU A 326 -21.88 0.83 -9.06
CA GLU A 326 -22.84 -0.21 -9.45
C GLU A 326 -24.29 0.18 -9.13
N THR A 327 -25.21 -0.17 -10.04
CA THR A 327 -26.66 -0.04 -9.81
C THR A 327 -27.20 -1.28 -9.11
N TYR A 328 -27.86 -1.08 -7.98
CA TYR A 328 -28.54 -2.10 -7.20
C TYR A 328 -30.05 -1.97 -7.33
N SER A 329 -30.79 -3.07 -7.21
CA SER A 329 -32.26 -3.09 -7.26
C SER A 329 -32.92 -2.48 -6.01
N THR A 330 -32.22 -2.53 -4.87
CA THR A 330 -32.66 -1.97 -3.59
C THR A 330 -31.47 -1.52 -2.74
N VAL A 331 -31.72 -0.67 -1.74
CA VAL A 331 -30.74 -0.29 -0.72
C VAL A 331 -30.25 -1.50 0.07
N CYS A 332 -31.11 -2.49 0.33
CA CYS A 332 -30.73 -3.70 1.07
C CYS A 332 -29.73 -4.56 0.32
N GLU A 333 -29.86 -4.66 -1.00
CA GLU A 333 -28.86 -5.35 -1.85
C GLU A 333 -27.51 -4.63 -1.81
N ALA A 334 -27.50 -3.30 -1.84
CA ALA A 334 -26.26 -2.52 -1.72
C ALA A 334 -25.56 -2.78 -0.37
N PHE A 335 -26.33 -2.71 0.72
CA PHE A 335 -25.79 -2.91 2.06
C PHE A 335 -25.38 -4.35 2.34
N SER A 336 -26.08 -5.37 1.80
CA SER A 336 -25.65 -6.77 1.94
C SER A 336 -24.29 -7.02 1.31
N ASP A 337 -23.99 -6.28 0.24
CA ASP A 337 -22.70 -6.34 -0.45
C ASP A 337 -21.64 -5.40 0.15
N ARG A 338 -21.97 -4.77 1.31
CA ARG A 338 -21.15 -3.78 2.02
C ARG A 338 -20.75 -2.58 1.17
N VAL A 339 -21.69 -2.12 0.35
CA VAL A 339 -21.56 -0.90 -0.45
C VAL A 339 -22.57 0.14 0.03
N ALA A 340 -22.08 1.30 0.45
CA ALA A 340 -22.93 2.43 0.79
C ALA A 340 -23.55 3.06 -0.47
N VAL A 341 -24.73 3.66 -0.32
CA VAL A 341 -25.50 4.26 -1.42
C VAL A 341 -25.07 5.72 -1.64
N ASP A 342 -24.80 6.07 -2.89
CA ASP A 342 -24.48 7.44 -3.32
C ASP A 342 -25.78 8.23 -3.60
N TYR A 343 -26.61 7.73 -4.52
CA TYR A 343 -27.88 8.38 -4.88
C TYR A 343 -28.95 7.40 -5.36
N GLN A 344 -30.19 7.89 -5.47
CA GLN A 344 -31.33 7.10 -5.94
C GLN A 344 -31.35 6.97 -7.47
N GLY A 345 -31.82 5.83 -7.96
CA GLY A 345 -31.85 5.47 -9.37
C GLY A 345 -30.57 4.80 -9.85
N ARG A 346 -30.50 4.51 -11.15
CA ARG A 346 -29.33 3.90 -11.78
C ARG A 346 -28.10 4.83 -11.76
N CYS A 347 -26.91 4.23 -11.70
CA CYS A 347 -25.68 4.98 -11.88
C CYS A 347 -25.61 5.61 -13.28
N HIS A 348 -25.32 6.91 -13.33
CA HIS A 348 -25.24 7.70 -14.56
C HIS A 348 -24.27 8.89 -14.48
N ALA A 349 -23.59 9.05 -13.34
CA ALA A 349 -22.61 10.09 -13.09
C ALA A 349 -21.49 9.55 -12.18
N VAL A 350 -20.32 10.17 -12.26
CA VAL A 350 -19.16 9.88 -11.40
C VAL A 350 -18.67 11.18 -10.75
N GLY A 351 -18.32 11.11 -9.48
CA GLY A 351 -17.67 12.21 -8.77
C GLY A 351 -16.26 12.45 -9.28
N VAL A 352 -15.89 13.72 -9.45
CA VAL A 352 -14.54 14.14 -9.82
C VAL A 352 -13.86 14.81 -8.64
N VAL A 353 -12.60 14.44 -8.42
CA VAL A 353 -11.84 14.92 -7.26
C VAL A 353 -11.04 16.14 -7.66
N SER A 354 -11.68 17.29 -7.69
CA SER A 354 -11.03 18.58 -7.95
C SER A 354 -11.52 19.61 -6.96
N GLU A 355 -10.60 20.26 -6.25
CA GLU A 355 -10.86 21.46 -5.45
C GLU A 355 -11.27 22.66 -6.34
N PHE A 356 -11.22 22.52 -7.67
CA PHE A 356 -11.26 23.62 -8.63
C PHE A 356 -12.27 23.47 -9.78
N THR A 357 -13.09 22.42 -9.85
CA THR A 357 -14.09 22.27 -10.93
C THR A 357 -15.51 22.10 -10.39
N SER A 358 -16.38 23.05 -10.72
CA SER A 358 -17.80 23.08 -10.36
C SER A 358 -18.72 22.37 -11.36
N ASP A 359 -18.22 21.96 -12.54
CA ASP A 359 -19.00 21.27 -13.57
C ASP A 359 -18.64 19.79 -13.62
N SER A 360 -19.02 19.08 -12.57
CA SER A 360 -19.00 17.61 -12.57
C SER A 360 -20.31 17.07 -13.13
N GLY A 361 -20.28 15.90 -13.76
CA GLY A 361 -21.50 15.15 -14.12
C GLY A 361 -22.47 14.92 -12.95
N CYS A 362 -22.05 15.15 -11.70
CA CYS A 362 -22.88 15.07 -10.51
C CYS A 362 -23.86 16.24 -10.32
N ASN A 363 -23.75 17.35 -11.07
CA ASN A 363 -24.66 18.50 -10.92
C ASN A 363 -26.13 18.15 -11.18
N ALA A 364 -26.39 17.13 -12.01
CA ALA A 364 -27.72 16.63 -12.30
C ALA A 364 -28.21 15.55 -11.31
N VAL A 365 -27.37 15.14 -10.34
CA VAL A 365 -27.69 14.06 -9.41
C VAL A 365 -28.44 14.60 -8.19
N PRO A 366 -29.68 14.13 -7.94
CA PRO A 366 -30.41 14.49 -6.73
C PRO A 366 -29.90 13.68 -5.54
N CYS A 367 -29.12 14.31 -4.67
CA CYS A 367 -28.56 13.65 -3.50
C CYS A 367 -29.61 13.33 -2.42
N PRO A 368 -29.47 12.19 -1.73
CA PRO A 368 -30.33 11.87 -0.59
C PRO A 368 -30.11 12.88 0.54
N PRO A 369 -31.12 13.12 1.38
CA PRO A 369 -30.95 13.98 2.54
C PRO A 369 -29.89 13.38 3.49
N LEU A 370 -29.07 14.24 4.09
CA LEU A 370 -28.12 13.82 5.11
C LEU A 370 -28.86 13.17 6.29
N SER A 371 -28.21 12.17 6.89
CA SER A 371 -28.74 11.42 8.03
C SER A 371 -28.99 12.30 9.27
N SER A 372 -28.28 13.43 9.38
CA SER A 372 -28.51 14.47 10.40
C SER A 372 -28.28 15.86 9.83
N ARG A 373 -29.12 16.83 10.23
CA ARG A 373 -28.98 18.25 9.84
C ARG A 373 -27.78 18.94 10.49
N ALA A 374 -27.30 18.40 11.61
CA ALA A 374 -26.15 18.96 12.33
C ALA A 374 -24.81 18.44 11.79
N CYS A 375 -24.83 17.51 10.84
CA CYS A 375 -23.63 16.91 10.27
C CYS A 375 -23.07 17.78 9.14
N ASN A 376 -21.81 18.16 9.26
CA ASN A 376 -20.99 18.67 8.17
C ASN A 376 -20.37 17.45 7.47
N PRO A 377 -20.83 17.10 6.26
CA PRO A 377 -20.52 15.83 5.65
C PRO A 377 -19.18 15.86 4.89
N ILE A 378 -18.74 14.68 4.46
CA ILE A 378 -17.64 14.51 3.51
C ILE A 378 -18.17 13.89 2.22
N THR A 379 -17.50 14.10 1.08
CA THR A 379 -17.85 13.44 -0.18
C THR A 379 -16.81 12.37 -0.51
N PRO A 380 -17.17 11.08 -0.54
CA PRO A 380 -16.23 10.02 -0.84
C PRO A 380 -15.63 10.14 -2.25
N LEU A 381 -14.41 9.64 -2.44
CA LEU A 381 -13.74 9.74 -3.75
C LEU A 381 -14.50 8.98 -4.84
N GLY A 382 -14.80 9.66 -5.94
CA GLY A 382 -15.59 9.10 -7.04
C GLY A 382 -17.12 9.15 -6.83
N ALA A 383 -17.59 9.64 -5.69
CA ALA A 383 -19.01 9.78 -5.37
C ALA A 383 -19.55 11.17 -5.71
N CYS A 384 -20.85 11.24 -5.99
CA CYS A 384 -21.52 12.52 -6.24
C CYS A 384 -22.05 13.16 -4.95
N CYS A 385 -22.47 12.35 -3.99
CA CYS A 385 -23.23 12.83 -2.84
C CYS A 385 -22.44 12.81 -1.54
N PRO A 386 -22.62 13.84 -0.70
CA PRO A 386 -21.98 13.91 0.59
C PRO A 386 -22.64 12.96 1.60
N VAL A 387 -21.84 12.40 2.51
CA VAL A 387 -22.27 11.44 3.54
C VAL A 387 -21.71 11.80 4.91
N CYS A 388 -22.44 11.41 5.96
CA CYS A 388 -22.01 11.51 7.35
C CYS A 388 -21.27 10.24 7.75
N ALA A 389 -19.95 10.27 7.60
CA ALA A 389 -19.08 9.10 7.77
C ALA A 389 -17.70 9.50 8.33
N GLY A 390 -17.02 8.51 8.91
CA GLY A 390 -15.56 8.48 8.92
C GLY A 390 -15.07 7.72 7.68
N MET A 391 -14.29 8.38 6.83
CA MET A 391 -13.71 7.79 5.63
C MET A 391 -12.23 7.53 5.81
N LEU A 392 -11.81 6.30 5.51
CA LEU A 392 -10.41 5.90 5.41
C LEU A 392 -10.06 5.69 3.94
N GLN A 393 -8.98 6.33 3.50
CA GLN A 393 -8.38 6.14 2.19
C GLN A 393 -7.05 5.41 2.38
N ILE A 394 -6.97 4.19 1.86
CA ILE A 394 -5.86 3.27 2.14
C ILE A 394 -5.03 3.02 0.89
N LEU A 395 -3.75 3.37 1.01
CA LEU A 395 -2.70 2.96 0.09
C LEU A 395 -2.21 1.56 0.49
N TRP A 396 -2.12 0.65 -0.49
CA TRP A 396 -1.85 -0.76 -0.26
C TRP A 396 -0.87 -1.33 -1.29
N ASN A 397 -0.22 -2.43 -0.92
CA ASN A 397 0.81 -3.09 -1.73
C ASN A 397 0.25 -4.31 -2.49
N LYS A 398 0.16 -4.20 -3.82
CA LYS A 398 -0.30 -5.28 -4.70
C LYS A 398 0.60 -6.53 -4.66
N ALA A 399 1.92 -6.37 -4.58
CA ALA A 399 2.85 -7.49 -4.55
C ALA A 399 2.70 -8.31 -3.25
N GLN A 400 2.41 -7.66 -2.13
CA GLN A 400 2.07 -8.36 -0.89
C GLN A 400 0.74 -9.10 -1.00
N MET A 401 -0.30 -8.49 -1.59
CA MET A 401 -1.58 -9.18 -1.83
C MET A 401 -1.41 -10.45 -2.68
N ASN A 402 -0.57 -10.41 -3.72
CA ASN A 402 -0.22 -11.59 -4.52
C ASN A 402 0.47 -12.67 -3.69
N SER A 403 1.38 -12.27 -2.79
CA SER A 403 2.05 -13.18 -1.87
C SER A 403 1.05 -13.88 -0.94
N PHE A 404 0.02 -13.18 -0.48
CA PHE A 404 -1.03 -13.75 0.37
C PHE A 404 -1.95 -14.68 -0.39
N ALA A 405 -2.30 -14.35 -1.64
CA ALA A 405 -3.07 -15.23 -2.51
C ALA A 405 -2.35 -16.57 -2.73
N LYS A 406 -1.03 -16.53 -2.96
CA LYS A 406 -0.19 -17.73 -3.06
C LYS A 406 -0.24 -18.60 -1.81
N LEU A 407 -0.20 -17.99 -0.63
CA LEU A 407 -0.31 -18.71 0.65
C LEU A 407 -1.72 -19.26 0.89
N ASN A 408 -2.75 -18.57 0.40
CA ASN A 408 -4.16 -18.97 0.55
C ASN A 408 -4.64 -19.83 -0.63
N ARG A 409 -3.92 -20.92 -0.93
CA ARG A 409 -4.31 -21.90 -1.98
C ARG A 409 -4.58 -21.28 -3.36
N ASN A 410 -3.85 -20.23 -3.71
CA ASN A 410 -4.01 -19.46 -4.94
C ASN A 410 -5.40 -18.83 -5.11
N GLN A 411 -6.12 -18.57 -4.02
CA GLN A 411 -7.36 -17.81 -4.07
C GLN A 411 -7.05 -16.31 -4.08
N PRO A 412 -7.69 -15.52 -4.96
CA PRO A 412 -7.49 -14.08 -4.99
C PRO A 412 -7.98 -13.43 -3.69
N VAL A 413 -7.26 -12.42 -3.21
CA VAL A 413 -7.73 -11.54 -2.13
C VAL A 413 -8.72 -10.54 -2.71
N THR A 414 -9.86 -10.34 -2.05
CA THR A 414 -10.92 -9.42 -2.50
C THR A 414 -11.19 -8.28 -1.52
N VAL A 415 -11.83 -7.22 -2.01
CA VAL A 415 -12.30 -6.11 -1.15
C VAL A 415 -13.23 -6.60 -0.04
N HIS A 416 -14.07 -7.60 -0.34
CA HIS A 416 -15.01 -8.16 0.62
C HIS A 416 -14.31 -8.94 1.74
N ASP A 417 -13.22 -9.64 1.45
CA ASP A 417 -12.42 -10.34 2.47
C ASP A 417 -11.81 -9.33 3.46
N ILE A 418 -11.29 -8.22 2.94
CA ILE A 418 -10.75 -7.12 3.75
C ILE A 418 -11.84 -6.51 4.64
N LEU A 419 -13.02 -6.21 4.08
CA LEU A 419 -14.15 -5.65 4.84
C LEU A 419 -14.60 -6.59 5.97
N LYS A 420 -14.66 -7.90 5.72
CA LYS A 420 -14.98 -8.91 6.75
C LYS A 420 -14.00 -8.86 7.91
N ILE A 421 -12.71 -8.73 7.61
CA ILE A 421 -11.65 -8.66 8.62
C ILE A 421 -11.77 -7.35 9.42
N LEU A 422 -11.87 -6.20 8.74
CA LEU A 422 -11.97 -4.89 9.39
C LEU A 422 -13.24 -4.74 10.23
N ARG A 423 -14.35 -5.35 9.81
CA ARG A 423 -15.62 -5.32 10.56
C ARG A 423 -15.48 -5.86 11.98
N LEU A 424 -14.60 -6.83 12.21
CA LEU A 424 -14.35 -7.41 13.53
C LEU A 424 -13.69 -6.43 14.50
N HIS A 425 -13.08 -5.36 13.98
CA HIS A 425 -12.46 -4.29 14.78
C HIS A 425 -13.42 -3.13 15.08
N ILE A 426 -14.65 -3.18 14.57
CA ILE A 426 -15.70 -2.20 14.89
C ILE A 426 -16.47 -2.68 16.12
N SER A 427 -16.25 -1.97 17.22
CA SER A 427 -16.74 -2.31 18.55
C SER A 427 -18.12 -1.71 18.83
N VAL A 428 -18.47 -0.61 18.15
CA VAL A 428 -19.75 0.07 18.31
C VAL A 428 -20.80 -0.60 17.43
N PRO A 429 -21.86 -1.22 17.99
CA PRO A 429 -22.82 -1.99 17.22
C PRO A 429 -23.71 -1.13 16.30
N GLN A 430 -23.83 0.18 16.60
CA GLN A 430 -24.55 1.15 15.78
C GLN A 430 -23.76 1.60 14.55
N CYS A 431 -22.50 1.17 14.41
CA CYS A 431 -21.63 1.49 13.28
C CYS A 431 -21.38 0.24 12.44
N ASP A 432 -21.30 0.43 11.12
CA ASP A 432 -20.88 -0.62 10.20
C ASP A 432 -19.89 -0.07 9.17
N ILE A 433 -19.16 -0.98 8.52
CA ILE A 433 -18.15 -0.66 7.52
C ILE A 433 -18.60 -1.09 6.13
N PHE A 434 -18.46 -0.13 5.22
CA PHE A 434 -18.69 -0.27 3.80
C PHE A 434 -17.40 0.07 3.07
N GLY A 435 -17.21 -0.42 1.86
CA GLY A 435 -16.03 -0.05 1.11
C GLY A 435 -15.99 -0.51 -0.33
N TYR A 436 -15.06 0.09 -1.06
CA TYR A 436 -14.86 -0.15 -2.47
C TYR A 436 -13.42 0.19 -2.86
N LEU A 437 -12.97 -0.36 -3.98
CA LEU A 437 -11.73 0.07 -4.63
C LEU A 437 -12.04 1.34 -5.42
N SER A 438 -11.26 2.42 -5.28
CA SER A 438 -11.47 3.69 -5.96
C SER A 438 -11.06 3.62 -7.44
N ILE A 439 -11.29 4.71 -8.19
CA ILE A 439 -10.78 4.85 -9.56
C ILE A 439 -9.25 5.00 -9.61
N ASP A 440 -8.63 5.49 -8.53
CA ASP A 440 -7.17 5.61 -8.35
C ASP A 440 -6.54 4.35 -7.74
N SER A 441 -7.25 3.22 -7.77
CA SER A 441 -6.79 1.94 -7.21
C SER A 441 -6.45 1.96 -5.71
N GLU A 442 -7.05 2.87 -4.95
CA GLU A 442 -6.95 2.92 -3.48
C GLU A 442 -8.19 2.30 -2.84
N LEU A 443 -8.06 1.77 -1.63
CA LEU A 443 -9.22 1.23 -0.91
C LEU A 443 -9.90 2.34 -0.12
N ILE A 444 -11.19 2.55 -0.34
CA ILE A 444 -12.01 3.50 0.41
C ILE A 444 -12.91 2.72 1.34
N PHE A 445 -12.82 3.03 2.63
CA PHE A 445 -13.69 2.48 3.66
C PHE A 445 -14.50 3.59 4.31
N LEU A 446 -15.81 3.36 4.43
CA LEU A 446 -16.76 4.27 5.06
C LEU A 446 -17.30 3.59 6.31
N ILE A 447 -17.09 4.22 7.45
CA ILE A 447 -17.66 3.81 8.74
C ILE A 447 -18.80 4.75 9.04
N VAL A 448 -20.02 4.22 8.95
CA VAL A 448 -21.27 4.99 9.01
C VAL A 448 -22.21 4.42 10.06
N PRO A 449 -23.07 5.26 10.65
CA PRO A 449 -24.16 4.77 11.49
C PRO A 449 -25.18 3.98 10.65
N VAL A 450 -25.69 2.88 11.20
CA VAL A 450 -26.70 2.04 10.50
C VAL A 450 -28.15 2.50 10.73
N ASP A 451 -28.38 3.38 11.70
CA ASP A 451 -29.70 3.92 11.99
C ASP A 451 -30.16 4.91 10.91
N GLN A 452 -31.47 4.93 10.62
CA GLN A 452 -32.03 5.84 9.60
C GLN A 452 -31.93 7.33 9.98
N GLN A 453 -31.99 7.62 11.28
CA GLN A 453 -31.86 8.98 11.84
C GLN A 453 -30.91 8.92 13.04
N PRO A 454 -29.60 8.85 12.79
CA PRO A 454 -28.61 8.74 13.84
C PRO A 454 -28.54 10.04 14.65
N THR A 455 -28.42 9.89 15.96
CA THR A 455 -28.09 10.98 16.86
C THR A 455 -26.69 11.53 16.57
N PRO A 456 -26.40 12.80 16.91
CA PRO A 456 -25.05 13.35 16.81
C PRO A 456 -24.00 12.47 17.51
N LEU A 457 -24.33 11.91 18.68
CA LEU A 457 -23.45 11.01 19.42
C LEU A 457 -23.10 9.73 18.64
N GLN A 458 -24.06 9.17 17.87
CA GLN A 458 -23.80 7.98 17.04
C GLN A 458 -22.88 8.31 15.86
N ILE A 459 -23.04 9.47 15.24
CA ILE A 459 -22.14 9.94 14.18
C ILE A 459 -20.73 10.10 14.74
N GLU A 460 -20.59 10.75 15.89
CA GLU A 460 -19.28 10.92 16.55
C GLU A 460 -18.66 9.57 16.95
N ALA A 461 -19.45 8.64 17.47
CA ALA A 461 -18.99 7.29 17.81
C ALA A 461 -18.43 6.56 16.58
N CYS A 462 -19.10 6.62 15.43
CA CYS A 462 -18.60 6.02 14.19
C CYS A 462 -17.34 6.73 13.67
N SER A 463 -17.25 8.06 13.82
CA SER A 463 -16.02 8.81 13.53
C SER A 463 -14.86 8.38 14.43
N LYS A 464 -15.10 8.11 15.72
CA LYS A 464 -14.09 7.59 16.65
C LYS A 464 -13.66 6.16 16.31
N GLU A 465 -14.55 5.32 15.81
CA GLU A 465 -14.18 4.00 15.30
C GLU A 465 -13.28 4.10 14.06
N ALA A 466 -13.50 5.10 13.18
CA ALA A 466 -12.63 5.38 12.05
C ALA A 466 -11.24 5.88 12.50
N GLU A 467 -11.17 6.85 13.42
CA GLU A 467 -9.90 7.31 14.02
C GLU A 467 -9.10 6.15 14.65
N LYS A 468 -9.80 5.24 15.35
CA LYS A 468 -9.18 4.06 15.95
C LYS A 468 -8.52 3.18 14.89
N ILE A 469 -9.22 2.87 13.82
CA ILE A 469 -8.69 2.02 12.74
C ILE A 469 -7.54 2.73 12.01
N ASP A 470 -7.66 4.03 11.72
CA ASP A 470 -6.59 4.82 11.11
C ASP A 470 -5.31 4.79 11.94
N SER A 471 -5.42 5.02 13.25
CA SER A 471 -4.29 5.01 14.17
C SER A 471 -3.63 3.63 14.23
N LEU A 472 -4.41 2.55 14.28
CA LEU A 472 -3.88 1.18 14.29
C LEU A 472 -3.14 0.84 12.99
N LEU A 473 -3.61 1.34 11.84
CA LEU A 473 -2.97 1.14 10.54
C LEU A 473 -1.67 1.93 10.40
N ASN A 474 -1.71 3.23 10.68
CA ASN A 474 -0.56 4.11 10.55
C ASN A 474 0.54 3.81 11.59
N SER A 475 0.19 3.20 12.72
CA SER A 475 1.16 2.68 13.71
C SER A 475 1.66 1.27 13.41
N ALA A 476 1.21 0.64 12.32
CA ALA A 476 1.49 -0.76 11.99
C ALA A 476 1.23 -1.71 13.18
N SER A 477 0.11 -1.49 13.87
CA SER A 477 -0.23 -2.22 15.09
C SER A 477 -0.31 -3.73 14.84
N PRO A 478 0.32 -4.57 15.68
CA PRO A 478 0.22 -6.02 15.57
C PRO A 478 -1.22 -6.54 15.58
N THR A 479 -2.16 -5.81 16.19
CA THR A 479 -3.59 -6.15 16.20
C THR A 479 -4.18 -6.24 14.79
N LEU A 480 -3.75 -5.37 13.87
CA LEU A 480 -4.20 -5.40 12.47
C LEU A 480 -3.21 -6.14 11.58
N VAL A 481 -1.91 -5.89 11.71
CA VAL A 481 -0.87 -6.45 10.83
C VAL A 481 -0.74 -7.97 10.98
N SER A 482 -1.12 -8.55 12.12
CA SER A 482 -1.20 -10.01 12.29
C SER A 482 -2.25 -10.68 11.39
N GLN A 483 -3.26 -9.92 10.96
CA GLN A 483 -4.24 -10.40 9.98
C GLN A 483 -3.63 -10.20 8.59
N VAL A 484 -3.07 -11.29 8.07
CA VAL A 484 -2.17 -11.33 6.90
C VAL A 484 -2.55 -10.33 5.78
N PRO A 485 -3.80 -10.27 5.26
CA PRO A 485 -4.14 -9.33 4.20
C PRO A 485 -3.98 -7.84 4.57
N LEU A 486 -4.19 -7.46 5.83
CA LEU A 486 -4.07 -6.08 6.30
C LEU A 486 -2.61 -5.62 6.41
N SER A 487 -1.65 -6.56 6.49
CA SER A 487 -0.22 -6.21 6.48
C SER A 487 0.28 -5.66 5.14
N ALA A 488 -0.54 -5.70 4.08
CA ALA A 488 -0.28 -5.01 2.83
C ALA A 488 -0.69 -3.53 2.85
N PHE A 489 -1.31 -3.04 3.93
CA PHE A 489 -1.67 -1.62 4.03
C PHE A 489 -0.43 -0.81 4.41
N LEU A 490 -0.17 0.22 3.63
CA LEU A 490 1.05 1.02 3.73
C LEU A 490 0.81 2.34 4.45
N ARG A 491 -0.38 2.91 4.26
CA ARG A 491 -0.78 4.20 4.82
C ARG A 491 -2.29 4.35 4.77
N SER A 492 -2.85 5.03 5.77
CA SER A 492 -4.24 5.46 5.79
C SER A 492 -4.31 6.99 5.89
N GLU A 493 -5.21 7.60 5.13
CA GLU A 493 -5.61 9.01 5.24
C GLU A 493 -7.07 9.08 5.70
N LEU A 494 -7.30 9.80 6.81
CA LEU A 494 -8.60 9.90 7.45
C LEU A 494 -9.29 11.22 7.10
N GLN A 495 -10.56 11.14 6.71
CA GLN A 495 -11.47 12.28 6.61
C GLN A 495 -12.72 12.03 7.44
N LEU A 496 -13.13 13.01 8.24
CA LEU A 496 -14.24 12.86 9.19
C LEU A 496 -15.32 13.89 8.91
N SER A 497 -16.58 13.45 9.01
CA SER A 497 -17.70 14.36 9.18
C SER A 497 -17.64 15.01 10.56
N THR A 498 -17.94 16.30 10.64
CA THR A 498 -17.98 17.05 11.91
C THR A 498 -19.41 17.39 12.29
N ILE A 499 -19.67 17.65 13.58
CA ILE A 499 -20.99 18.04 14.06
C ILE A 499 -20.98 19.52 14.37
N SER A 500 -21.85 20.27 13.72
CA SER A 500 -22.11 21.67 14.05
C SER A 500 -22.96 21.73 15.32
N SER A 501 -22.37 22.23 16.40
CA SER A 501 -23.12 22.63 17.60
C SER A 501 -24.00 23.81 17.24
N ALA A 502 -25.27 23.56 16.91
CA ALA A 502 -26.27 24.62 16.83
C ALA A 502 -26.50 25.17 18.25
N ALA A 503 -25.67 26.12 18.68
CA ALA A 503 -26.10 27.08 19.67
C ALA A 503 -27.24 27.85 19.03
N LEU A 504 -28.48 27.50 19.35
CA LEU A 504 -29.62 28.38 19.12
C LEU A 504 -29.24 29.75 19.71
N PRO A 505 -29.18 30.83 18.91
CA PRO A 505 -29.07 32.16 19.52
C PRO A 505 -30.29 32.31 20.43
N PRO A 506 -30.13 32.87 21.64
CA PRO A 506 -31.28 33.10 22.51
C PRO A 506 -32.27 33.95 21.72
N LEU A 507 -33.52 33.47 21.60
CA LEU A 507 -34.63 34.25 21.05
C LEU A 507 -34.64 35.60 21.77
N SER A 508 -34.21 36.65 21.08
CA SER A 508 -34.35 38.02 21.56
C SER A 508 -35.84 38.34 21.60
N LEU A 509 -36.41 38.37 22.80
CA LEU A 509 -37.75 38.86 23.15
C LEU A 509 -37.86 40.38 22.90
N SER A 510 -37.60 40.84 21.67
CA SER A 510 -37.49 42.26 21.33
C SER A 510 -38.48 42.73 20.27
N LEU A 511 -39.61 42.04 20.09
CA LEU A 511 -40.66 42.42 19.14
C LEU A 511 -42.06 42.18 19.73
N CYS A 512 -42.41 42.88 20.82
CA CYS A 512 -43.79 42.94 21.33
C CYS A 512 -44.19 44.31 21.94
N VAL A 513 -43.48 45.41 21.66
CA VAL A 513 -43.84 46.73 22.19
C VAL A 513 -43.87 47.79 21.09
N PHE A 514 -44.61 47.58 20.00
CA PHE A 514 -44.99 48.66 19.07
C PHE A 514 -46.33 48.38 18.37
N SER A 515 -47.36 47.98 19.14
CA SER A 515 -48.74 47.90 18.62
C SER A 515 -49.77 48.29 19.68
N SER A 516 -49.62 49.48 20.26
CA SER A 516 -50.61 50.05 21.21
C SER A 516 -50.90 51.54 20.98
N SER A 517 -50.60 52.11 19.82
CA SER A 517 -50.74 53.56 19.58
C SER A 517 -51.62 53.95 18.39
N LEU A 518 -52.45 53.04 17.86
CA LEU A 518 -53.28 53.34 16.68
C LEU A 518 -54.67 52.70 16.78
N LEU A 519 -55.48 53.13 17.77
CA LEU A 519 -56.92 52.80 17.86
C LEU A 519 -57.70 53.81 18.72
N LEU A 520 -57.44 55.11 18.51
CA LEU A 520 -58.23 56.20 19.10
C LEU A 520 -58.46 57.31 18.07
N SER A 521 -59.19 56.98 17.01
CA SER A 521 -59.98 57.94 16.24
C SER A 521 -60.94 57.18 15.33
N LEU A 522 -62.24 57.52 15.45
CA LEU A 522 -63.40 57.12 14.63
C LEU A 522 -64.42 56.27 15.38
N THR A 523 -65.32 56.95 16.08
CA THR A 523 -66.78 56.77 15.99
C THR A 523 -67.46 57.92 16.75
N ALA A 524 -67.65 59.02 16.03
CA ALA A 524 -68.75 59.95 16.26
C ALA A 524 -69.80 59.66 15.15
N ASP A 525 -71.07 59.92 15.46
CA ASP A 525 -72.28 59.78 14.63
C ASP A 525 -72.98 58.40 14.63
N LEU A 526 -73.74 58.12 15.70
CA LEU A 526 -75.21 58.17 15.74
C LEU A 526 -75.77 57.80 17.12
#